data_AF-A0A7C6F7J6-F1
#
_entry.id   AF-A0A7C6F7J6-F1
#
_cell.length_a   1.000
_cell.length_b   1.000
_cell.length_c   1.000
_cell.angle_alpha   90.00
_cell.angle_beta   90.00
_cell.angle_gamma   90.00
#
_symmetry.space_group_name_H-M   'P 1'
#
loop_
_entity.id
_entity.type
_entity.pdbx_description
1 polymer ?
#
loop_
_entity_poly.entity_id
_entity_poly.type
_entity_poly.pdbx_seq_one_letter_code
_entity_poly.pdbx_strand_id
1 'polypeptide(L)'
;MLEASRRELLRAALPCAAPFILRAGDSRRVRVTDVRFDYEDYLYRTPIKFGGVALDRATIVNVHCRIRAGNGKSARGFGSMPLGNIWAWPSKLPYETTLGAMKELTARIARITAASALEGHPVDINVALEPEYLKAAGELQRELKLPEPIPKLATLVVASPFDAAIHDAYGKLHGLSCYHTYGPAFMQHDLARYLLPEFKGEYLERYVLREPKPRMPLYHLIGALDPITEQDITRRINDGLPETLPEWINYNGLTHLKIKLNGNDLGWDVERVVRIDRVTAETQARRGVKSWYYSADFNERCPNVDYLLEFLRRLKEKAPAGFARIQYIEQPTARDLKADRRNVMHEAAKLRPIVIDESLTDLENL
;
A
#
# COMPACT_ATOMS: atom_id res chain seq x y z
N MET A 1 86.60 1.48 -20.24
CA MET A 1 85.25 1.71 -20.81
C MET A 1 84.26 0.85 -20.03
N LEU A 2 83.42 1.55 -19.26
CA LEU A 2 82.16 1.13 -18.60
C LEU A 2 82.15 -0.16 -17.76
N GLU A 3 82.30 0.03 -16.44
CA GLU A 3 81.79 -0.87 -15.42
C GLU A 3 80.25 -0.85 -15.43
N ALA A 4 79.62 -1.98 -15.75
CA ALA A 4 78.19 -2.18 -15.59
C ALA A 4 77.88 -2.42 -14.11
N SER A 5 77.12 -1.51 -13.49
CA SER A 5 76.78 -1.61 -12.07
C SER A 5 75.79 -2.76 -11.81
N ARG A 6 75.91 -3.40 -10.65
CA ARG A 6 74.99 -4.42 -10.09
C ARG A 6 73.50 -4.04 -10.06
N ARG A 7 73.13 -2.81 -10.43
CA ARG A 7 71.77 -2.28 -10.48
C ARG A 7 71.00 -2.64 -11.76
N GLU A 8 71.67 -3.09 -12.82
CA GLU A 8 71.02 -3.40 -14.10
C GLU A 8 70.52 -4.86 -14.21
N LEU A 9 71.07 -5.78 -13.41
CA LEU A 9 70.70 -7.20 -13.41
C LEU A 9 69.41 -7.53 -12.63
N LEU A 10 68.89 -6.60 -11.83
CA LEU A 10 67.64 -6.80 -11.05
C LEU A 10 66.38 -6.27 -11.75
N ARG A 11 66.48 -5.75 -12.99
CA ARG A 11 65.32 -5.28 -13.77
C ARG A 11 64.79 -6.28 -14.80
N ALA A 12 65.39 -7.45 -14.95
CA ALA A 12 65.06 -8.40 -16.03
C ALA A 12 64.25 -9.64 -15.60
N ALA A 13 63.72 -9.71 -14.38
CA ALA A 13 62.90 -10.84 -13.95
C ALA A 13 61.77 -10.42 -12.99
N LEU A 14 60.74 -9.80 -13.54
CA LEU A 14 59.41 -9.77 -12.92
C LEU A 14 58.43 -10.28 -13.99
N PRO A 15 57.83 -11.47 -13.82
CA PRO A 15 56.74 -11.87 -14.68
C PRO A 15 55.62 -10.85 -14.51
N CYS A 16 55.15 -10.29 -15.61
CA CYS A 16 53.99 -9.42 -15.67
C CYS A 16 52.76 -10.29 -15.38
N ALA A 17 52.56 -10.65 -14.11
CA ALA A 17 51.29 -11.17 -13.64
C ALA A 17 50.33 -9.98 -13.64
N ALA A 18 49.58 -9.84 -14.73
CA ALA A 18 48.41 -8.99 -14.75
C ALA A 18 47.55 -9.41 -13.54
N PRO A 19 47.28 -8.53 -12.57
CA PRO A 19 46.30 -8.87 -11.57
C PRO A 19 44.99 -9.09 -12.34
N PHE A 20 44.41 -10.28 -12.20
CA PHE A 20 42.99 -10.46 -12.45
C PHE A 20 42.30 -9.48 -11.50
N ILE A 21 42.10 -8.24 -11.95
CA ILE A 21 41.11 -7.35 -11.37
C ILE A 21 39.80 -8.03 -11.74
N LEU A 22 39.36 -8.95 -10.88
CA LEU A 22 37.94 -9.28 -10.76
C LEU A 22 37.26 -7.92 -10.70
N ARG A 23 36.57 -7.51 -11.79
CA ARG A 23 35.67 -6.36 -11.76
C ARG A 23 34.85 -6.55 -10.49
N ALA A 24 35.06 -5.68 -9.50
CA ALA A 24 34.28 -5.73 -8.27
C ALA A 24 32.81 -5.71 -8.73
N GLY A 25 32.11 -6.82 -8.54
CA GLY A 25 30.79 -6.98 -9.11
C GLY A 25 29.89 -5.84 -8.66
N ASP A 26 29.03 -5.35 -9.55
CA ASP A 26 28.15 -4.24 -9.20
C ASP A 26 27.21 -4.69 -8.08
N SER A 27 27.30 -4.05 -6.91
CA SER A 27 26.41 -4.33 -5.79
C SER A 27 25.01 -3.78 -5.97
N ARG A 28 24.82 -2.86 -6.92
CA ARG A 28 23.54 -2.18 -7.16
C ARG A 28 22.55 -3.06 -7.92
N ARG A 29 23.05 -4.05 -8.66
CA ARG A 29 22.22 -4.99 -9.43
C ARG A 29 22.16 -6.31 -8.69
N VAL A 30 20.93 -6.73 -8.36
CA VAL A 30 20.67 -7.97 -7.64
C VAL A 30 19.73 -8.86 -8.44
N ARG A 31 19.79 -10.16 -8.17
CA ARG A 31 18.74 -11.11 -8.58
C ARG A 31 18.15 -11.81 -7.36
N VAL A 32 16.91 -12.24 -7.49
CA VAL A 32 16.26 -13.14 -6.53
C VAL A 32 16.82 -14.55 -6.71
N THR A 33 17.06 -15.26 -5.60
CA THR A 33 17.67 -16.59 -5.60
C THR A 33 16.89 -17.64 -4.82
N ASP A 34 15.97 -17.19 -3.96
CA ASP A 34 15.10 -18.04 -3.15
C ASP A 34 13.87 -17.21 -2.77
N VAL A 35 12.70 -17.82 -2.82
CA VAL A 35 11.42 -17.24 -2.40
C VAL A 35 10.64 -18.32 -1.67
N ARG A 36 10.09 -17.96 -0.50
CA ARG A 36 9.19 -18.79 0.30
C ARG A 36 8.08 -17.91 0.82
N PHE A 37 6.94 -18.51 1.11
CA PHE A 37 5.84 -17.80 1.69
C PHE A 37 5.05 -18.70 2.62
N ASP A 38 4.33 -18.08 3.54
CA ASP A 38 3.40 -18.70 4.46
C ASP A 38 2.19 -17.78 4.65
N TYR A 39 1.16 -18.30 5.32
CA TYR A 39 -0.06 -17.56 5.61
C TYR A 39 -0.29 -17.52 7.11
N GLU A 40 -0.84 -16.40 7.57
CA GLU A 40 -1.43 -16.28 8.89
C GLU A 40 -2.90 -15.92 8.76
N ASP A 41 -3.76 -16.70 9.41
CA ASP A 41 -5.20 -16.51 9.40
C ASP A 41 -5.65 -15.96 10.76
N TYR A 42 -6.39 -14.86 10.72
CA TYR A 42 -6.86 -14.15 11.90
C TYR A 42 -8.38 -14.06 11.92
N LEU A 43 -8.96 -14.22 13.11
CA LEU A 43 -10.32 -13.78 13.38
C LEU A 43 -10.27 -12.39 14.00
N TYR A 44 -11.10 -11.49 13.51
CA TYR A 44 -11.29 -10.18 14.11
C TYR A 44 -12.07 -10.31 15.41
N ARG A 45 -11.69 -9.47 16.38
CA ARG A 45 -12.41 -9.32 17.65
C ARG A 45 -13.89 -8.99 17.43
N THR A 46 -14.16 -8.11 16.47
CA THR A 46 -15.50 -7.72 16.02
C THR A 46 -15.53 -7.69 14.50
N PRO A 47 -16.64 -8.11 13.87
CA PRO A 47 -16.79 -7.95 12.43
C PRO A 47 -16.68 -6.49 12.01
N ILE A 48 -15.95 -6.24 10.93
CA ILE A 48 -15.84 -4.92 10.30
C ILE A 48 -16.62 -4.92 8.99
N LYS A 49 -17.30 -3.82 8.66
CA LYS A 49 -17.92 -3.64 7.34
C LYS A 49 -16.99 -2.87 6.42
N PHE A 50 -16.57 -3.52 5.33
CA PHE A 50 -15.67 -2.98 4.33
C PHE A 50 -16.24 -3.21 2.92
N GLY A 51 -16.29 -2.17 2.07
CA GLY A 51 -16.86 -2.30 0.72
C GLY A 51 -18.33 -2.78 0.69
N GLY A 52 -19.10 -2.55 1.75
CA GLY A 52 -20.49 -3.01 1.87
C GLY A 52 -20.66 -4.42 2.46
N VAL A 53 -19.57 -5.18 2.66
CA VAL A 53 -19.59 -6.56 3.16
C VAL A 53 -19.05 -6.61 4.59
N ALA A 54 -19.70 -7.37 5.48
CA ALA A 54 -19.19 -7.61 6.83
C ALA A 54 -18.15 -8.74 6.79
N LEU A 55 -17.01 -8.54 7.44
CA LEU A 55 -15.89 -9.48 7.50
C LEU A 55 -15.47 -9.67 8.94
N ASP A 56 -15.23 -10.92 9.32
CA ASP A 56 -14.81 -11.35 10.65
C ASP A 56 -13.39 -11.94 10.67
N ARG A 57 -12.69 -11.90 9.52
CA ARG A 57 -11.41 -12.57 9.35
C ARG A 57 -10.50 -11.89 8.33
N ALA A 58 -9.22 -12.20 8.41
CA ALA A 58 -8.21 -11.81 7.43
C ALA A 58 -7.17 -12.93 7.25
N THR A 59 -6.73 -13.12 6.00
CA THR A 59 -5.55 -13.92 5.66
C THR A 59 -4.42 -12.97 5.28
N ILE A 60 -3.31 -13.06 6.01
CA ILE A 60 -2.04 -12.39 5.71
C ILE A 60 -1.17 -13.36 4.93
N VAL A 61 -0.49 -12.86 3.89
CA VAL A 61 0.60 -13.57 3.22
C VAL A 61 1.94 -12.97 3.65
N ASN A 62 2.83 -13.82 4.11
CA ASN A 62 4.20 -13.47 4.45
C ASN A 62 5.14 -14.02 3.37
N VAL A 63 6.04 -13.19 2.86
CA VAL A 63 7.03 -13.59 1.87
C VAL A 63 8.42 -13.38 2.43
N HIS A 64 9.23 -14.42 2.32
CA HIS A 64 10.66 -14.41 2.61
C HIS A 64 11.43 -14.61 1.32
N CYS A 65 12.41 -13.76 1.04
CA CYS A 65 13.26 -13.93 -0.13
C CYS A 65 14.75 -13.82 0.20
N ARG A 66 15.59 -14.30 -0.72
CA ARG A 66 17.03 -14.04 -0.73
C ARG A 66 17.42 -13.42 -2.06
N ILE A 67 18.17 -12.32 -2.00
CA ILE A 67 18.79 -11.71 -3.17
C ILE A 67 20.30 -11.94 -3.18
N ARG A 68 20.92 -11.89 -4.35
CA ARG A 68 22.38 -11.92 -4.53
C ARG A 68 22.80 -10.81 -5.50
N ALA A 69 23.82 -10.05 -5.10
CA ALA A 69 24.47 -9.04 -5.93
C ALA A 69 25.57 -9.64 -6.83
N GLY A 70 25.98 -8.89 -7.86
CA GLY A 70 27.06 -9.28 -8.76
C GLY A 70 28.41 -9.48 -8.06
N ASN A 71 28.65 -8.85 -6.90
CA ASN A 71 29.84 -9.08 -6.08
C ASN A 71 29.76 -10.32 -5.17
N GLY A 72 28.71 -11.13 -5.29
CA GLY A 72 28.50 -12.34 -4.51
C GLY A 72 27.89 -12.12 -3.12
N LYS A 73 27.75 -10.88 -2.65
CA LYS A 73 27.02 -10.60 -1.40
C LYS A 73 25.56 -11.00 -1.53
N SER A 74 24.95 -11.43 -0.43
CA SER A 74 23.54 -11.80 -0.38
C SER A 74 22.88 -11.27 0.87
N ALA A 75 21.58 -11.02 0.78
CA ALA A 75 20.76 -10.59 1.90
C ALA A 75 19.40 -11.29 1.85
N ARG A 76 18.77 -11.39 3.01
CA ARG A 76 17.39 -11.90 3.15
C ARG A 76 16.45 -10.74 3.38
N GLY A 77 15.26 -10.84 2.81
CA GLY A 77 14.20 -9.88 3.01
C GLY A 77 12.88 -10.53 3.41
N PHE A 78 11.99 -9.69 3.91
CA PHE A 78 10.66 -10.02 4.39
C PHE A 78 9.65 -8.99 3.92
N GLY A 79 8.49 -9.45 3.48
CA GLY A 79 7.33 -8.62 3.15
C GLY A 79 6.05 -9.31 3.61
N SER A 80 5.05 -8.52 3.98
CA SER A 80 3.79 -9.04 4.52
C SER A 80 2.64 -8.15 4.08
N MET A 81 1.50 -8.75 3.73
CA MET A 81 0.30 -8.03 3.30
C MET A 81 -0.97 -8.85 3.54
N PRO A 82 -2.08 -8.27 4.02
CA PRO A 82 -3.41 -8.89 3.92
C PRO A 82 -3.81 -9.11 2.46
N LEU A 83 -4.36 -10.30 2.14
CA LEU A 83 -4.86 -10.56 0.78
C LEU A 83 -6.07 -9.68 0.41
N GLY A 84 -6.88 -9.24 1.39
CA GLY A 84 -7.88 -8.20 1.18
C GLY A 84 -8.87 -8.43 0.02
N ASN A 85 -9.21 -9.70 -0.27
CA ASN A 85 -9.93 -10.12 -1.49
C ASN A 85 -11.23 -9.36 -1.74
N ILE A 86 -12.00 -9.04 -0.69
CA ILE A 86 -13.27 -8.29 -0.86
C ILE A 86 -13.07 -6.87 -1.40
N TRP A 87 -11.96 -6.21 -1.05
CA TRP A 87 -11.65 -4.87 -1.51
C TRP A 87 -10.88 -4.86 -2.83
N ALA A 88 -9.90 -5.76 -2.95
CA ALA A 88 -9.08 -5.87 -4.15
C ALA A 88 -9.87 -6.45 -5.33
N TRP A 89 -10.91 -7.23 -5.03
CA TRP A 89 -11.79 -7.91 -5.97
C TRP A 89 -13.27 -7.73 -5.60
N PRO A 90 -13.86 -6.54 -5.83
CA PRO A 90 -15.26 -6.28 -5.53
C PRO A 90 -16.17 -7.11 -6.46
N SER A 91 -16.65 -8.24 -5.96
CA SER A 91 -17.39 -9.26 -6.72
C SER A 91 -18.62 -9.77 -5.98
N LYS A 92 -19.52 -10.44 -6.71
CA LYS A 92 -20.59 -11.26 -6.14
C LYS A 92 -20.16 -12.70 -5.86
N LEU A 93 -18.93 -13.07 -6.23
CA LEU A 93 -18.37 -14.39 -5.96
C LEU A 93 -18.24 -14.64 -4.45
N PRO A 94 -18.36 -15.90 -4.00
CA PRO A 94 -18.14 -16.24 -2.60
C PRO A 94 -16.74 -15.83 -2.13
N TYR A 95 -16.64 -15.41 -0.86
CA TYR A 95 -15.39 -15.03 -0.22
C TYR A 95 -14.28 -16.08 -0.43
N GLU A 96 -14.60 -17.35 -0.19
CA GLU A 96 -13.64 -18.46 -0.32
C GLU A 96 -13.17 -18.67 -1.77
N THR A 97 -14.01 -18.35 -2.75
CA THR A 97 -13.65 -18.47 -4.17
C THR A 97 -12.60 -17.44 -4.55
N THR A 98 -12.80 -16.16 -4.18
CA THR A 98 -11.83 -15.10 -4.51
C THR A 98 -10.56 -15.22 -3.67
N LEU A 99 -10.69 -15.57 -2.38
CA LEU A 99 -9.54 -15.85 -1.51
C LEU A 99 -8.70 -17.03 -2.03
N GLY A 100 -9.35 -18.15 -2.40
CA GLY A 100 -8.68 -19.32 -2.94
C GLY A 100 -7.92 -19.02 -4.23
N ALA A 101 -8.51 -18.24 -5.14
CA ALA A 101 -7.85 -17.78 -6.35
C ALA A 101 -6.62 -16.90 -6.05
N MET A 102 -6.70 -16.00 -5.07
CA MET A 102 -5.54 -15.18 -4.66
C MET A 102 -4.43 -16.01 -4.00
N LYS A 103 -4.77 -17.05 -3.23
CA LYS A 103 -3.77 -17.98 -2.65
C LYS A 103 -3.08 -18.83 -3.71
N GLU A 104 -3.80 -19.30 -4.72
CA GLU A 104 -3.20 -19.99 -5.87
C GLU A 104 -2.32 -19.05 -6.71
N LEU A 105 -2.78 -17.81 -6.92
CA LEU A 105 -1.97 -16.79 -7.58
C LEU A 105 -0.68 -16.48 -6.80
N THR A 106 -0.73 -16.46 -5.46
CA THR A 106 0.46 -16.31 -4.60
C THR A 106 1.50 -17.38 -4.91
N ALA A 107 1.07 -18.66 -5.03
CA ALA A 107 1.96 -19.76 -5.34
C ALA A 107 2.55 -19.67 -6.77
N ARG A 108 1.82 -19.09 -7.72
CA ARG A 108 2.32 -18.82 -9.08
C ARG A 108 3.34 -17.68 -9.08
N ILE A 109 3.02 -16.57 -8.43
CA ILE A 109 3.92 -15.42 -8.30
C ILE A 109 5.23 -15.86 -7.64
N ALA A 110 5.18 -16.63 -6.55
CA ALA A 110 6.39 -17.16 -5.92
C ALA A 110 7.29 -17.94 -6.90
N ARG A 111 6.70 -18.79 -7.76
CA ARG A 111 7.45 -19.54 -8.78
C ARG A 111 8.03 -18.62 -9.86
N ILE A 112 7.25 -17.65 -10.34
CA ILE A 112 7.67 -16.68 -11.35
C ILE A 112 8.85 -15.85 -10.83
N THR A 113 8.72 -15.30 -9.62
CA THR A 113 9.77 -14.50 -8.98
C THR A 113 11.03 -15.32 -8.72
N ALA A 114 10.92 -16.56 -8.24
CA ALA A 114 12.07 -17.42 -7.94
C ALA A 114 12.79 -17.93 -9.20
N ALA A 115 12.06 -18.19 -10.29
CA ALA A 115 12.63 -18.64 -11.56
C ALA A 115 13.20 -17.50 -12.41
N SER A 116 12.91 -16.25 -12.04
CA SER A 116 13.37 -15.07 -12.76
C SER A 116 14.89 -14.94 -12.74
N ALA A 117 15.48 -14.78 -13.94
CA ALA A 117 16.88 -14.43 -14.10
C ALA A 117 17.12 -12.90 -14.17
N LEU A 118 16.11 -12.09 -13.82
CA LEU A 118 16.21 -10.63 -13.86
C LEU A 118 17.27 -10.11 -12.87
N GLU A 119 18.06 -9.15 -13.33
CA GLU A 119 19.09 -8.47 -12.54
C GLU A 119 18.90 -6.95 -12.60
N GLY A 120 18.71 -6.30 -11.45
CA GLY A 120 18.49 -4.85 -11.39
C GLY A 120 18.29 -4.31 -9.99
N HIS A 121 17.85 -3.06 -9.89
CA HIS A 121 17.29 -2.51 -8.66
C HIS A 121 15.92 -3.16 -8.40
N PRO A 122 15.43 -3.28 -7.15
CA PRO A 122 14.10 -3.82 -6.85
C PRO A 122 12.95 -3.24 -7.71
N VAL A 123 12.99 -1.94 -8.02
CA VAL A 123 12.04 -1.29 -8.94
C VAL A 123 12.11 -1.89 -10.35
N ASP A 124 13.30 -2.09 -10.91
CA ASP A 124 13.47 -2.69 -12.25
C ASP A 124 12.90 -4.11 -12.29
N ILE A 125 13.18 -4.88 -11.24
CA ILE A 125 12.76 -6.28 -11.13
C ILE A 125 11.24 -6.35 -11.11
N ASN A 126 10.56 -5.57 -10.26
CA ASN A 126 9.11 -5.67 -10.12
C ASN A 126 8.36 -5.07 -11.31
N VAL A 127 8.85 -3.98 -11.92
CA VAL A 127 8.27 -3.47 -13.18
C VAL A 127 8.36 -4.51 -14.29
N ALA A 128 9.47 -5.25 -14.37
CA ALA A 128 9.64 -6.30 -15.37
C ALA A 128 8.83 -7.58 -15.06
N LEU A 129 8.49 -7.85 -13.80
CA LEU A 129 7.71 -9.01 -13.39
C LEU A 129 6.19 -8.79 -13.46
N GLU A 130 5.69 -7.55 -13.34
CA GLU A 130 4.26 -7.24 -13.36
C GLU A 130 3.52 -7.87 -14.57
N PRO A 131 4.02 -7.77 -15.83
CA PRO A 131 3.34 -8.40 -16.97
C PRO A 131 3.19 -9.93 -16.84
N GLU A 132 4.19 -10.61 -16.27
CA GLU A 132 4.12 -12.06 -16.05
C GLU A 132 3.15 -12.42 -14.93
N TYR A 133 3.02 -11.58 -13.89
CA TYR A 133 2.01 -11.77 -12.85
C TYR A 133 0.59 -11.61 -13.42
N LEU A 134 0.36 -10.60 -14.26
CA LEU A 134 -0.94 -10.39 -14.91
C LEU A 134 -1.29 -11.51 -15.88
N LYS A 135 -0.30 -12.00 -16.64
CA LYS A 135 -0.47 -13.18 -17.49
C LYS A 135 -0.86 -14.41 -16.67
N ALA A 136 -0.17 -14.66 -15.55
CA ALA A 136 -0.48 -15.78 -14.65
C ALA A 136 -1.88 -15.67 -14.04
N ALA A 137 -2.35 -14.45 -13.73
CA ALA A 137 -3.72 -14.21 -13.28
C ALA A 137 -4.75 -14.55 -14.37
N GLY A 138 -4.48 -14.18 -15.63
CA GLY A 138 -5.34 -14.54 -16.77
C GLY A 138 -5.35 -16.04 -17.09
N GLU A 139 -4.22 -16.73 -16.94
CA GLU A 139 -4.14 -18.19 -17.05
C GLU A 139 -4.93 -18.88 -15.94
N LEU A 140 -4.75 -18.43 -14.70
CA LEU A 140 -5.43 -18.97 -13.54
C LEU A 140 -6.95 -18.78 -13.63
N GLN A 141 -7.41 -17.62 -14.13
CA GLN A 141 -8.83 -17.38 -14.40
C GLN A 141 -9.44 -18.47 -15.29
N ARG A 142 -8.75 -18.82 -16.39
CA ARG A 142 -9.20 -19.85 -17.34
C ARG A 142 -9.19 -21.24 -16.72
N GLU A 143 -8.14 -21.58 -15.99
CA GLU A 143 -7.98 -22.89 -15.34
C GLU A 143 -9.05 -23.13 -14.26
N LEU A 144 -9.31 -22.13 -13.42
CA LEU A 144 -10.34 -22.20 -12.39
C LEU A 144 -11.76 -21.98 -12.95
N LYS A 145 -11.89 -21.69 -14.26
CA LYS A 145 -13.16 -21.37 -14.93
C LYS A 145 -13.95 -20.28 -14.20
N LEU A 146 -13.25 -19.27 -13.70
CA LEU A 146 -13.87 -18.16 -12.99
C LEU A 146 -14.73 -17.35 -13.98
N PRO A 147 -15.95 -16.93 -13.58
CA PRO A 147 -16.88 -16.23 -14.48
C PRO A 147 -16.46 -14.80 -14.82
N GLU A 148 -15.44 -14.28 -14.13
CA GLU A 148 -14.91 -12.94 -14.30
C GLU A 148 -13.38 -12.95 -14.12
N PRO A 149 -12.65 -11.96 -14.69
CA PRO A 149 -11.20 -11.86 -14.52
C PRO A 149 -10.79 -11.63 -13.07
N ILE A 150 -9.64 -12.20 -12.69
CA ILE A 150 -8.93 -11.75 -11.48
C ILE A 150 -8.53 -10.29 -11.72
N PRO A 151 -8.98 -9.31 -10.92
CA PRO A 151 -8.68 -7.91 -11.17
C PRO A 151 -7.18 -7.60 -11.10
N LYS A 152 -6.74 -6.59 -11.86
CA LYS A 152 -5.36 -6.10 -11.81
C LYS A 152 -4.96 -5.76 -10.37
N LEU A 153 -5.81 -5.05 -9.64
CA LEU A 153 -5.55 -4.69 -8.24
C LEU A 153 -5.34 -5.93 -7.35
N ALA A 154 -6.19 -6.96 -7.47
CA ALA A 154 -6.02 -8.21 -6.71
C ALA A 154 -4.69 -8.89 -7.02
N THR A 155 -4.25 -8.85 -8.29
CA THR A 155 -2.93 -9.36 -8.70
C THR A 155 -1.80 -8.55 -8.07
N LEU A 156 -1.89 -7.22 -8.06
CA LEU A 156 -0.89 -6.35 -7.45
C LEU A 156 -0.84 -6.49 -5.93
N VAL A 157 -1.99 -6.68 -5.27
CA VAL A 157 -2.05 -6.97 -3.82
C VAL A 157 -1.30 -8.26 -3.51
N VAL A 158 -1.51 -9.33 -4.29
CA VAL A 158 -0.80 -10.60 -4.13
C VAL A 158 0.70 -10.44 -4.39
N ALA A 159 1.10 -9.60 -5.35
CA ALA A 159 2.49 -9.33 -5.68
C ALA A 159 3.21 -8.45 -4.64
N SER A 160 2.50 -7.56 -3.96
CA SER A 160 3.08 -6.55 -3.05
C SER A 160 3.99 -7.10 -1.92
N PRO A 161 3.71 -8.23 -1.23
CA PRO A 161 4.65 -8.76 -0.24
C PRO A 161 5.95 -9.29 -0.87
N PHE A 162 5.92 -9.75 -2.13
CA PHE A 162 7.14 -10.13 -2.86
C PHE A 162 7.99 -8.91 -3.17
N ASP A 163 7.36 -7.83 -3.63
CA ASP A 163 8.02 -6.56 -3.88
C ASP A 163 8.65 -5.98 -2.61
N ALA A 164 7.88 -5.93 -1.52
CA ALA A 164 8.34 -5.49 -0.21
C ALA A 164 9.53 -6.32 0.30
N ALA A 165 9.50 -7.65 0.15
CA ALA A 165 10.59 -8.53 0.56
C ALA A 165 11.87 -8.26 -0.24
N ILE A 166 11.77 -8.02 -1.55
CA ILE A 166 12.94 -7.72 -2.40
C ILE A 166 13.55 -6.37 -1.99
N HIS A 167 12.72 -5.36 -1.75
CA HIS A 167 13.18 -4.05 -1.26
C HIS A 167 13.84 -4.12 0.12
N ASP A 168 13.25 -4.86 1.06
CA ASP A 168 13.81 -5.09 2.39
C ASP A 168 15.18 -5.81 2.31
N ALA A 169 15.27 -6.85 1.48
CA ALA A 169 16.55 -7.53 1.23
C ALA A 169 17.61 -6.58 0.66
N TYR A 170 17.21 -5.69 -0.25
CA TYR A 170 18.12 -4.73 -0.90
C TYR A 170 18.64 -3.68 0.08
N GLY A 171 17.76 -3.09 0.89
CA GLY A 171 18.18 -2.19 1.97
C GLY A 171 19.18 -2.87 2.91
N LYS A 172 18.86 -4.09 3.37
CA LYS A 172 19.73 -4.89 4.24
C LYS A 172 21.07 -5.24 3.61
N LEU A 173 21.12 -5.52 2.30
CA LEU A 173 22.36 -5.77 1.56
C LEU A 173 23.34 -4.59 1.65
N HIS A 174 22.79 -3.37 1.65
CA HIS A 174 23.55 -2.11 1.71
C HIS A 174 23.69 -1.54 3.13
N GLY A 175 23.06 -2.16 4.14
CA GLY A 175 23.06 -1.63 5.51
C GLY A 175 22.25 -0.34 5.65
N LEU A 176 21.22 -0.16 4.82
CA LEU A 176 20.39 1.03 4.75
C LEU A 176 18.90 0.68 4.88
N SER A 177 18.08 1.68 5.20
CA SER A 177 16.64 1.60 4.91
C SER A 177 16.44 1.52 3.40
N CYS A 178 15.48 0.73 2.91
CA CYS A 178 15.19 0.65 1.47
C CYS A 178 14.84 2.03 0.87
N TYR A 179 14.25 2.93 1.66
CA TYR A 179 13.96 4.30 1.22
C TYR A 179 15.22 5.11 0.84
N HIS A 180 16.38 4.77 1.39
CA HIS A 180 17.66 5.40 1.04
C HIS A 180 18.28 4.82 -0.24
N THR A 181 17.67 3.80 -0.83
CA THR A 181 18.14 3.21 -2.08
C THR A 181 17.38 3.72 -3.32
N TYR A 182 16.51 4.70 -3.14
CA TYR A 182 15.63 5.25 -4.18
C TYR A 182 16.23 6.43 -4.97
N GLY A 183 17.56 6.58 -4.97
CA GLY A 183 18.29 7.63 -5.66
C GLY A 183 19.29 7.11 -6.70
N PRO A 184 19.95 8.02 -7.45
CA PRO A 184 20.89 7.68 -8.53
C PRO A 184 22.12 6.88 -8.09
N ALA A 185 22.40 6.85 -6.77
CA ALA A 185 23.45 6.01 -6.22
C ALA A 185 23.17 4.51 -6.40
N PHE A 186 21.90 4.11 -6.49
CA PHE A 186 21.45 2.72 -6.53
C PHE A 186 20.54 2.40 -7.72
N MET A 187 19.62 3.31 -8.06
CA MET A 187 18.75 3.17 -9.22
C MET A 187 19.52 3.46 -10.52
N GLN A 188 19.46 2.54 -11.48
CA GLN A 188 20.12 2.69 -12.78
C GLN A 188 19.40 3.69 -13.70
N HIS A 189 18.09 3.81 -13.53
CA HIS A 189 17.22 4.63 -14.37
C HIS A 189 16.52 5.70 -13.53
N ASP A 190 16.28 6.85 -14.16
CA ASP A 190 15.42 7.90 -13.60
C ASP A 190 13.94 7.52 -13.78
N LEU A 191 13.05 8.34 -13.21
CA LEU A 191 11.62 8.10 -13.23
C LEU A 191 11.00 8.15 -14.64
N ALA A 192 11.62 8.84 -15.61
CA ALA A 192 11.15 8.86 -16.99
C ALA A 192 11.19 7.47 -17.67
N ARG A 193 11.98 6.53 -17.14
CA ARG A 193 11.98 5.13 -17.61
C ARG A 193 10.68 4.39 -17.31
N TYR A 194 10.00 4.76 -16.23
CA TYR A 194 8.85 4.03 -15.69
C TYR A 194 7.54 4.82 -15.80
N LEU A 195 7.63 6.16 -15.83
CA LEU A 195 6.49 7.07 -15.87
C LEU A 195 6.43 7.81 -17.22
N LEU A 196 6.63 9.13 -17.22
CA LEU A 196 6.55 10.00 -18.39
C LEU A 196 7.84 10.81 -18.61
N PRO A 197 8.10 11.33 -19.83
CA PRO A 197 9.31 12.08 -20.15
C PRO A 197 9.59 13.30 -19.24
N GLU A 198 8.56 13.88 -18.62
CA GLU A 198 8.67 15.04 -17.74
C GLU A 198 9.44 14.72 -16.44
N PHE A 199 9.51 13.45 -16.05
CA PHE A 199 10.25 12.98 -14.87
C PHE A 199 11.74 12.74 -15.14
N LYS A 200 12.28 13.22 -16.27
CA LYS A 200 13.67 13.01 -16.65
C LYS A 200 14.61 13.64 -15.62
N GLY A 201 15.58 12.86 -15.16
CA GLY A 201 16.54 13.25 -14.11
C GLY A 201 15.97 13.20 -12.69
N GLU A 202 14.70 12.87 -12.51
CA GLU A 202 14.07 12.73 -11.19
C GLU A 202 14.12 11.29 -10.71
N TYR A 203 14.25 11.12 -9.38
CA TYR A 203 14.33 9.81 -8.72
C TYR A 203 13.31 9.76 -7.59
N LEU A 204 12.95 8.54 -7.18
CA LEU A 204 12.00 8.31 -6.09
C LEU A 204 12.39 9.03 -4.79
N GLU A 205 13.69 9.18 -4.51
CA GLU A 205 14.21 9.92 -3.34
C GLU A 205 13.72 11.38 -3.23
N ARG A 206 13.26 12.00 -4.34
CA ARG A 206 12.68 13.35 -4.32
C ARG A 206 11.31 13.39 -3.66
N TYR A 207 10.59 12.28 -3.69
CA TYR A 207 9.18 12.16 -3.29
C TYR A 207 8.97 11.39 -1.99
N VAL A 208 10.03 10.79 -1.44
CA VAL A 208 10.00 10.14 -0.14
C VAL A 208 10.81 10.94 0.88
N LEU A 209 10.39 10.88 2.15
CA LEU A 209 11.18 11.47 3.22
C LEU A 209 12.44 10.62 3.44
N ARG A 210 13.61 11.25 3.45
CA ARG A 210 14.86 10.58 3.80
C ARG A 210 14.84 10.09 5.24
N GLU A 211 14.37 10.93 6.16
CA GLU A 211 14.23 10.54 7.56
C GLU A 211 12.76 10.26 7.89
N PRO A 212 12.45 9.11 8.52
CA PRO A 212 11.09 8.80 8.93
C PRO A 212 10.62 9.81 9.97
N LYS A 213 9.35 10.22 9.89
CA LYS A 213 8.75 11.05 10.95
C LYS A 213 8.55 10.17 12.19
N PRO A 214 9.18 10.49 13.34
CA PRO A 214 9.05 9.66 14.55
C PRO A 214 7.63 9.70 15.13
N ARG A 215 6.80 10.66 14.70
CA ARG A 215 5.41 10.82 15.12
C ARG A 215 4.58 11.27 13.91
N MET A 216 3.44 10.63 13.72
CA MET A 216 2.43 11.05 12.75
C MET A 216 1.02 10.77 13.30
N PRO A 217 0.01 11.53 12.88
CA PRO A 217 -1.37 11.16 13.13
C PRO A 217 -1.71 9.77 12.59
N LEU A 218 -2.46 8.99 13.36
CA LEU A 218 -3.08 7.76 12.90
C LEU A 218 -4.59 7.95 12.87
N TYR A 219 -5.19 7.72 11.70
CA TYR A 219 -6.63 7.73 11.54
C TYR A 219 -7.22 6.44 12.09
N HIS A 220 -8.01 6.56 13.16
CA HIS A 220 -8.82 5.45 13.65
C HIS A 220 -10.07 5.32 12.78
N LEU A 221 -10.25 4.15 12.17
CA LEU A 221 -11.39 3.85 11.33
C LEU A 221 -12.65 3.63 12.18
N ILE A 222 -13.74 4.33 11.85
CA ILE A 222 -15.07 4.13 12.39
C ILE A 222 -15.91 3.47 11.30
N GLY A 223 -15.88 2.14 11.30
CA GLY A 223 -16.64 1.28 10.40
C GLY A 223 -18.15 1.44 10.58
N ALA A 224 -18.91 1.12 9.53
CA ALA A 224 -20.37 1.33 9.52
C ALA A 224 -21.14 0.53 10.59
N LEU A 225 -20.52 -0.53 11.14
CA LEU A 225 -21.08 -1.36 12.22
C LEU A 225 -20.55 -0.99 13.61
N ASP A 226 -19.57 -0.08 13.68
CA ASP A 226 -18.88 0.21 14.93
C ASP A 226 -19.80 1.03 15.86
N PRO A 227 -19.91 0.63 17.14
CA PRO A 227 -20.69 1.38 18.11
C PRO A 227 -20.16 2.80 18.32
N ILE A 228 -21.01 3.79 18.09
CA ILE A 228 -20.69 5.19 18.40
C ILE A 228 -20.95 5.45 19.89
N THR A 229 -22.05 4.92 20.44
CA THR A 229 -22.40 5.02 21.85
C THR A 229 -22.91 3.70 22.40
N GLU A 230 -23.15 3.64 23.72
CA GLU A 230 -23.67 2.45 24.41
C GLU A 230 -24.94 1.88 23.76
N GLN A 231 -25.80 2.76 23.24
CA GLN A 231 -27.07 2.37 22.63
C GLN A 231 -26.90 1.57 21.33
N ASP A 232 -25.72 1.63 20.70
CA ASP A 232 -25.43 0.81 19.51
C ASP A 232 -24.98 -0.61 19.89
N ILE A 233 -24.61 -0.85 21.16
CA ILE A 233 -24.15 -2.16 21.60
C ILE A 233 -25.37 -3.05 21.87
N THR A 234 -25.53 -4.09 21.04
CA THR A 234 -26.54 -5.13 21.30
C THR A 234 -26.11 -6.07 22.43
N ARG A 235 -24.83 -6.45 22.46
CA ARG A 235 -24.24 -7.28 23.50
C ARG A 235 -22.75 -6.94 23.64
N ARG A 236 -22.34 -6.58 24.84
CA ARG A 236 -20.92 -6.33 25.15
C ARG A 236 -20.09 -7.60 25.08
N ILE A 237 -18.87 -7.47 24.58
CA ILE A 237 -17.85 -8.51 24.54
C ILE A 237 -17.21 -8.66 25.93
N ASN A 238 -16.98 -7.54 26.63
CA ASN A 238 -16.36 -7.51 27.96
C ASN A 238 -14.99 -8.22 28.07
N ASP A 239 -14.15 -8.13 27.04
CA ASP A 239 -12.79 -8.71 27.01
C ASP A 239 -11.70 -7.73 27.49
N GLY A 240 -12.10 -6.61 28.10
CA GLY A 240 -11.19 -5.58 28.61
C GLY A 240 -10.75 -4.53 27.58
N LEU A 241 -11.18 -4.64 26.32
CA LEU A 241 -10.93 -3.64 25.28
C LEU A 241 -12.15 -2.72 25.06
N PRO A 242 -11.93 -1.47 24.59
CA PRO A 242 -13.01 -0.55 24.25
C PRO A 242 -14.01 -1.11 23.22
N GLU A 243 -15.26 -0.66 23.28
CA GLU A 243 -16.35 -1.08 22.38
C GLU A 243 -17.06 0.12 21.74
N THR A 244 -17.08 1.29 22.41
CA THR A 244 -17.67 2.52 21.87
C THR A 244 -16.62 3.53 21.42
N LEU A 245 -16.99 4.44 20.54
CA LEU A 245 -16.13 5.54 20.09
C LEU A 245 -15.53 6.36 21.27
N PRO A 246 -16.30 6.81 22.30
CA PRO A 246 -15.72 7.48 23.46
C PRO A 246 -14.66 6.66 24.20
N GLU A 247 -14.90 5.35 24.37
CA GLU A 247 -13.94 4.46 25.03
C GLU A 247 -12.64 4.37 24.22
N TRP A 248 -12.74 4.21 22.89
CA TRP A 248 -11.57 4.21 22.00
C TRP A 248 -10.81 5.54 22.01
N ILE A 249 -11.52 6.67 21.99
CA ILE A 249 -10.92 8.01 22.08
C ILE A 249 -10.12 8.15 23.37
N ASN A 250 -10.66 7.70 24.50
CA ASN A 250 -9.97 7.76 25.79
C ASN A 250 -8.79 6.79 25.87
N TYR A 251 -8.98 5.56 25.39
CA TYR A 251 -7.97 4.49 25.48
C TYR A 251 -6.73 4.76 24.62
N ASN A 252 -6.91 5.13 23.35
CA ASN A 252 -5.79 5.38 22.42
C ASN A 252 -5.45 6.86 22.25
N GLY A 253 -6.19 7.74 22.91
CA GLY A 253 -5.98 9.17 22.82
C GLY A 253 -6.30 9.78 21.44
N LEU A 254 -7.26 9.20 20.72
CA LEU A 254 -7.54 9.47 19.30
C LEU A 254 -7.78 10.95 19.02
N THR A 255 -7.27 11.41 17.89
CA THR A 255 -7.46 12.79 17.37
C THR A 255 -7.74 12.82 15.87
N HIS A 256 -7.62 11.70 15.17
CA HIS A 256 -7.86 11.59 13.74
C HIS A 256 -8.75 10.38 13.51
N LEU A 257 -9.90 10.60 12.87
CA LEU A 257 -11.01 9.65 12.85
C LEU A 257 -11.52 9.53 11.40
N LYS A 258 -11.46 8.34 10.82
CA LYS A 258 -11.90 8.05 9.46
C LYS A 258 -13.31 7.48 9.51
N ILE A 259 -14.29 8.22 8.99
CA ILE A 259 -15.70 7.86 9.05
C ILE A 259 -16.07 7.14 7.76
N LYS A 260 -16.39 5.84 7.85
CA LYS A 260 -16.99 5.12 6.72
C LYS A 260 -18.44 5.56 6.53
N LEU A 261 -18.77 5.88 5.30
CA LEU A 261 -20.07 6.33 4.81
C LEU A 261 -20.64 5.31 3.81
N ASN A 262 -21.93 5.40 3.54
CA ASN A 262 -22.68 4.47 2.72
C ASN A 262 -22.68 4.88 1.24
N GLY A 263 -22.79 6.18 0.96
CA GLY A 263 -22.74 6.76 -0.39
C GLY A 263 -24.04 6.61 -1.19
N ASN A 264 -25.05 5.93 -0.66
CA ASN A 264 -26.36 5.81 -1.32
C ASN A 264 -27.54 6.09 -0.39
N ASP A 265 -27.29 6.54 0.84
CA ASP A 265 -28.31 7.01 1.80
C ASP A 265 -27.86 8.33 2.41
N LEU A 266 -28.28 9.42 1.76
CA LEU A 266 -27.86 10.78 2.12
C LEU A 266 -28.27 11.17 3.54
N GLY A 267 -29.43 10.72 4.00
CA GLY A 267 -29.91 11.01 5.35
C GLY A 267 -29.05 10.33 6.38
N TRP A 268 -28.79 9.03 6.18
CA TRP A 268 -27.92 8.25 7.05
C TRP A 268 -26.50 8.80 7.09
N ASP A 269 -25.91 9.16 5.93
CA ASP A 269 -24.55 9.67 5.85
C ASP A 269 -24.36 10.99 6.61
N VAL A 270 -25.29 11.94 6.42
CA VAL A 270 -25.25 13.22 7.13
C VAL A 270 -25.41 13.01 8.64
N GLU A 271 -26.44 12.27 9.07
CA GLU A 271 -26.69 12.04 10.49
C GLU A 271 -25.56 11.27 11.18
N ARG A 272 -24.90 10.36 10.47
CA ARG A 272 -23.75 9.63 10.99
C ARG A 272 -22.60 10.56 11.34
N VAL A 273 -22.22 11.48 10.45
CA VAL A 273 -21.15 12.44 10.74
C VAL A 273 -21.55 13.40 11.85
N VAL A 274 -22.78 13.90 11.85
CA VAL A 274 -23.31 14.79 12.93
C VAL A 274 -23.23 14.09 14.28
N ARG A 275 -23.65 12.82 14.34
CA ARG A 275 -23.62 12.02 15.57
C ARG A 275 -22.19 11.78 16.06
N ILE A 276 -21.28 11.38 15.17
CA ILE A 276 -19.86 11.17 15.48
C ILE A 276 -19.21 12.47 15.96
N ASP A 277 -19.49 13.60 15.29
CA ASP A 277 -18.94 14.91 15.67
C ASP A 277 -19.35 15.30 17.08
N ARG A 278 -20.64 15.20 17.42
CA ARG A 278 -21.15 15.48 18.76
C ARG A 278 -20.46 14.63 19.83
N VAL A 279 -20.44 13.32 19.65
CA VAL A 279 -19.87 12.37 20.62
C VAL A 279 -18.35 12.57 20.78
N THR A 280 -17.65 12.82 19.67
CA THR A 280 -16.22 13.13 19.69
C THR A 280 -15.96 14.45 20.41
N ALA A 281 -16.73 15.50 20.11
CA ALA A 281 -16.56 16.82 20.73
C ALA A 281 -16.75 16.77 22.24
N GLU A 282 -17.79 16.10 22.72
CA GLU A 282 -18.03 15.89 24.15
C GLU A 282 -16.87 15.13 24.81
N THR A 283 -16.38 14.06 24.16
CA THR A 283 -15.27 13.25 24.70
C THR A 283 -13.96 14.03 24.73
N GLN A 284 -13.64 14.76 23.66
CA GLN A 284 -12.41 15.56 23.57
C GLN A 284 -12.43 16.74 24.55
N ALA A 285 -13.58 17.36 24.78
CA ALA A 285 -13.73 18.41 25.79
C ALA A 285 -13.38 17.88 27.18
N ARG A 286 -13.84 16.68 27.56
CA ARG A 286 -13.48 16.04 28.84
C ARG A 286 -11.99 15.72 28.94
N ARG A 287 -11.35 15.39 27.80
CA ARG A 287 -9.89 15.18 27.71
C ARG A 287 -9.07 16.47 27.68
N GLY A 288 -9.71 17.65 27.58
CA GLY A 288 -9.01 18.92 27.38
C GLY A 288 -8.35 19.06 26.00
N VAL A 289 -8.72 18.23 25.03
CA VAL A 289 -8.17 18.24 23.67
C VAL A 289 -8.98 19.22 22.81
N LYS A 290 -8.30 20.19 22.20
CA LYS A 290 -8.95 21.28 21.43
C LYS A 290 -8.97 21.05 19.92
N SER A 291 -8.17 20.10 19.42
CA SER A 291 -8.00 19.87 17.98
C SER A 291 -8.04 18.38 17.65
N TRP A 292 -8.87 18.04 16.67
CA TRP A 292 -9.02 16.72 16.08
C TRP A 292 -9.62 16.85 14.68
N TYR A 293 -9.52 15.79 13.89
CA TYR A 293 -9.80 15.83 12.47
C TYR A 293 -10.55 14.59 11.99
N TYR A 294 -11.29 14.78 10.90
CA TYR A 294 -12.02 13.73 10.22
C TYR A 294 -11.48 13.49 8.81
N SER A 295 -11.65 12.28 8.35
CA SER A 295 -11.76 11.97 6.92
C SER A 295 -13.08 11.24 6.71
N ALA A 296 -13.71 11.48 5.57
CA ALA A 296 -14.99 10.86 5.23
C ALA A 296 -14.76 9.95 4.03
N ASP A 297 -15.10 8.67 4.15
CA ASP A 297 -14.78 7.66 3.14
C ASP A 297 -16.05 6.97 2.66
N PHE A 298 -16.36 7.15 1.38
CA PHE A 298 -17.54 6.59 0.71
C PHE A 298 -17.26 5.28 -0.01
N ASN A 299 -16.00 4.84 -0.08
CA ASN A 299 -15.58 3.55 -0.63
C ASN A 299 -16.18 3.27 -2.02
N GLU A 300 -16.18 4.28 -2.89
CA GLU A 300 -16.60 4.24 -4.29
C GLU A 300 -18.13 4.19 -4.52
N ARG A 301 -18.92 4.61 -3.52
CA ARG A 301 -20.37 4.36 -3.51
C ARG A 301 -21.26 5.54 -3.90
N CYS A 302 -20.75 6.77 -3.97
CA CYS A 302 -21.61 7.89 -4.39
C CYS A 302 -22.04 7.70 -5.85
N PRO A 303 -23.34 7.86 -6.16
CA PRO A 303 -23.81 7.69 -7.53
C PRO A 303 -23.27 8.74 -8.48
N ASN A 304 -22.96 9.95 -7.98
CA ASN A 304 -22.47 11.09 -8.75
C ASN A 304 -21.96 12.21 -7.80
N VAL A 305 -21.38 13.26 -8.40
CA VAL A 305 -20.94 14.46 -7.69
C VAL A 305 -22.06 15.23 -6.99
N ASP A 306 -23.29 15.24 -7.52
CA ASP A 306 -24.42 15.97 -6.93
C ASP A 306 -24.79 15.42 -5.56
N TYR A 307 -24.75 14.10 -5.39
CA TYR A 307 -24.90 13.45 -4.10
C TYR A 307 -23.89 13.98 -3.08
N LEU A 308 -22.61 14.07 -3.49
CA LEU A 308 -21.53 14.54 -2.63
C LEU A 308 -21.68 16.03 -2.27
N LEU A 309 -22.06 16.86 -3.25
CA LEU A 309 -22.31 18.29 -3.01
C LEU A 309 -23.46 18.50 -2.02
N GLU A 310 -24.55 17.75 -2.18
CA GLU A 310 -25.69 17.83 -1.27
C GLU A 310 -25.35 17.32 0.13
N PHE A 311 -24.56 16.23 0.23
CA PHE A 311 -24.02 15.75 1.50
C PHE A 311 -23.21 16.84 2.21
N LEU A 312 -22.26 17.47 1.51
CA LEU A 312 -21.41 18.52 2.07
C LEU A 312 -22.21 19.74 2.50
N ARG A 313 -23.21 20.14 1.71
CA ARG A 313 -24.10 21.26 2.04
C ARG A 313 -24.87 20.99 3.33
N ARG A 314 -25.58 19.85 3.40
CA ARG A 314 -26.37 19.47 4.58
C ARG A 314 -25.51 19.29 5.82
N LEU A 315 -24.34 18.70 5.68
CA LEU A 315 -23.41 18.54 6.80
C LEU A 315 -22.92 19.89 7.32
N LYS A 316 -22.56 20.82 6.42
CA LYS A 316 -22.14 22.17 6.80
C LYS A 316 -23.24 22.93 7.53
N GLU A 317 -24.50 22.73 7.15
CA GLU A 317 -25.66 23.32 7.83
C GLU A 317 -25.90 22.71 9.22
N LYS A 318 -25.86 21.39 9.36
CA LYS A 318 -26.19 20.69 10.62
C LYS A 318 -25.05 20.65 11.63
N ALA A 319 -23.82 20.52 11.17
CA ALA A 319 -22.63 20.47 12.01
C ALA A 319 -21.47 21.27 11.37
N PRO A 320 -21.53 22.63 11.41
CA PRO A 320 -20.50 23.48 10.81
C PRO A 320 -19.08 23.15 11.31
N ALA A 321 -18.93 22.85 12.60
CA ALA A 321 -17.65 22.47 13.20
C ALA A 321 -17.19 21.08 12.74
N GLY A 322 -18.10 20.10 12.66
CA GLY A 322 -17.80 18.78 12.09
C GLY A 322 -17.36 18.87 10.64
N PHE A 323 -18.07 19.64 9.82
CA PHE A 323 -17.67 19.95 8.45
C PHE A 323 -16.29 20.63 8.39
N ALA A 324 -16.00 21.56 9.31
CA ALA A 324 -14.71 22.24 9.41
C ALA A 324 -13.53 21.29 9.70
N ARG A 325 -13.79 20.19 10.41
CA ARG A 325 -12.78 19.20 10.80
C ARG A 325 -12.47 18.15 9.73
N ILE A 326 -13.28 18.04 8.68
CA ILE A 326 -12.98 17.15 7.55
C ILE A 326 -11.73 17.67 6.82
N GLN A 327 -10.65 16.90 6.88
CA GLN A 327 -9.41 17.19 6.14
C GLN A 327 -9.51 16.77 4.68
N TYR A 328 -10.13 15.63 4.41
CA TYR A 328 -10.32 15.12 3.06
C TYR A 328 -11.51 14.15 2.98
N ILE A 329 -12.00 13.97 1.77
CA ILE A 329 -13.01 12.99 1.41
C ILE A 329 -12.35 11.94 0.54
N GLU A 330 -12.50 10.69 0.92
CA GLU A 330 -11.86 9.54 0.31
C GLU A 330 -12.87 8.77 -0.56
N GLN A 331 -12.43 8.46 -1.78
CA GLN A 331 -13.12 7.63 -2.76
C GLN A 331 -14.64 7.87 -2.85
N PRO A 332 -15.09 9.11 -3.16
CA PRO A 332 -16.51 9.34 -3.42
C PRO A 332 -16.99 8.61 -4.68
N THR A 333 -16.13 8.37 -5.65
CA THR A 333 -16.47 7.80 -6.97
C THR A 333 -15.77 6.47 -7.22
N ALA A 334 -16.25 5.72 -8.22
CA ALA A 334 -15.66 4.47 -8.68
C ALA A 334 -14.21 4.61 -9.13
N ARG A 335 -13.40 3.58 -8.86
CA ARG A 335 -12.00 3.49 -9.30
C ARG A 335 -11.84 3.43 -10.82
N ASP A 336 -12.84 2.92 -11.53
CA ASP A 336 -12.86 2.90 -12.99
C ASP A 336 -13.40 4.23 -13.53
N LEU A 337 -12.54 5.25 -13.54
CA LEU A 337 -12.86 6.58 -14.05
C LEU A 337 -13.11 6.58 -15.57
N LYS A 338 -12.58 5.58 -16.30
CA LYS A 338 -12.78 5.44 -17.75
C LYS A 338 -14.23 5.03 -18.06
N ALA A 339 -14.87 4.26 -17.17
CA ALA A 339 -16.26 3.85 -17.33
C ALA A 339 -17.27 5.01 -17.21
N ASP A 340 -16.99 6.04 -16.41
CA ASP A 340 -17.83 7.25 -16.33
C ASP A 340 -17.02 8.54 -16.23
N ARG A 341 -16.54 9.00 -17.39
CA ARG A 341 -15.75 10.23 -17.53
C ARG A 341 -16.50 11.52 -17.15
N ARG A 342 -17.81 11.46 -16.91
CA ARG A 342 -18.60 12.63 -16.48
C ARG A 342 -18.64 12.78 -14.97
N ASN A 343 -18.35 11.73 -14.21
CA ASN A 343 -18.38 11.76 -12.76
C ASN A 343 -17.09 12.37 -12.18
N VAL A 344 -16.88 13.66 -12.46
CA VAL A 344 -15.72 14.44 -12.02
C VAL A 344 -15.99 15.10 -10.67
N MET A 345 -14.95 15.18 -9.83
CA MET A 345 -15.07 15.66 -8.45
C MET A 345 -14.64 17.13 -8.26
N HIS A 346 -14.39 17.88 -9.35
CA HIS A 346 -13.83 19.24 -9.27
C HIS A 346 -14.66 20.21 -8.45
N GLU A 347 -15.99 20.21 -8.59
CA GLU A 347 -16.86 21.10 -7.81
C GLU A 347 -16.86 20.74 -6.32
N ALA A 348 -16.86 19.44 -5.99
CA ALA A 348 -16.74 18.99 -4.61
C ALA A 348 -15.35 19.31 -4.02
N ALA A 349 -14.29 19.21 -4.83
CA ALA A 349 -12.92 19.52 -4.43
C ALA A 349 -12.71 20.99 -4.01
N LYS A 350 -13.55 21.91 -4.51
CA LYS A 350 -13.57 23.31 -4.06
C LYS A 350 -14.03 23.47 -2.60
N LEU A 351 -14.79 22.51 -2.08
CA LEU A 351 -15.30 22.53 -0.69
C LEU A 351 -14.36 21.79 0.27
N ARG A 352 -13.89 20.60 -0.14
CA ARG A 352 -12.98 19.75 0.63
C ARG A 352 -12.06 18.95 -0.31
N PRO A 353 -10.78 18.72 0.05
CA PRO A 353 -9.89 17.85 -0.73
C PRO A 353 -10.50 16.47 -0.99
N ILE A 354 -10.34 15.96 -2.20
CA ILE A 354 -10.79 14.65 -2.63
C ILE A 354 -9.58 13.76 -2.88
N VAL A 355 -9.62 12.52 -2.38
CA VAL A 355 -8.56 11.51 -2.53
C VAL A 355 -9.16 10.26 -3.17
N ILE A 356 -8.55 9.75 -4.25
CA ILE A 356 -9.02 8.57 -5.01
C ILE A 356 -7.97 7.42 -4.97
N ASP A 357 -6.95 7.54 -4.12
CA ASP A 357 -5.65 6.86 -4.23
C ASP A 357 -5.67 5.32 -4.15
N GLU A 358 -6.24 4.71 -3.10
CA GLU A 358 -5.91 3.32 -2.72
C GLU A 358 -6.23 2.24 -3.78
N SER A 359 -7.07 2.53 -4.77
CA SER A 359 -7.49 1.59 -5.81
C SER A 359 -6.95 1.89 -7.22
N LEU A 360 -6.10 2.91 -7.37
CA LEU A 360 -5.47 3.25 -8.64
C LEU A 360 -4.37 2.24 -8.99
N THR A 361 -4.34 1.83 -10.26
CA THR A 361 -3.40 0.79 -10.75
C THR A 361 -2.58 1.23 -11.96
N ASP A 362 -2.73 2.47 -12.41
CA ASP A 362 -1.93 3.11 -13.44
C ASP A 362 -2.02 4.64 -13.33
N LEU A 363 -1.07 5.33 -14.00
CA LEU A 363 -0.97 6.79 -14.05
C LEU A 363 -2.05 7.44 -14.93
N GLU A 364 -2.63 6.71 -15.89
CA GLU A 364 -3.68 7.26 -16.78
C GLU A 364 -4.99 7.52 -16.03
N ASN A 365 -5.18 6.88 -14.87
CA ASN A 365 -6.34 7.04 -14.00
C ASN A 365 -6.16 8.13 -12.93
N LEU A 366 -5.08 8.93 -12.97
CA LEU A 366 -4.83 10.06 -12.05
C LEU A 366 -5.44 11.39 -12.50
#